data_AF-A0A1A3CR63-F1
#
_entry.id   AF-A0A1A3CR63-F1
#
_cell.length_a   1.000
_cell.length_b   1.000
_cell.length_c   1.000
_cell.angle_alpha   90.00
_cell.angle_beta   90.00
_cell.angle_gamma   90.00
#
_symmetry.space_group_name_H-M   'P 1'
#
loop_
_entity.id
_entity.type
_entity.pdbx_description
1 polymer ?
#
loop_
_entity_poly.entity_id
_entity_poly.type
_entity_poly.pdbx_seq_one_letter_code
_entity_poly.pdbx_strand_id
1 'polypeptide(L)'
;MGFAANVLKVMISSPGDTADEVEAVKSALQGWNGSRAENAQTVLLPRFWKTDAVPQMDANGGQGVINSQLVDDADIVLALFDSRLGQATDSAVSGTAEEIERAAASGKPVHVWFSDEPVDRNADLKELDRLRKFRKELEDKGLLGVYADLNDLAYKVREAIESDISCSGLGAPSVVRKGEHAMPRVRVEKRREQSGVDRRGAPKFTTHSTLVLENKSQHVTAEQLTMDPGVELRGLLHRESTAAIDMPPLSELRFPLMLHMGLSDHVTVELNWFENDEEQHVSQPVSLF
;
A
#
# COMPACT_ATOMS: atom_id res chain seq x y z
N MET A 1 3.04 7.90 -20.60
CA MET A 1 3.16 6.55 -19.98
C MET A 1 2.59 6.64 -18.57
N GLY A 2 2.13 5.54 -17.98
CA GLY A 2 1.72 5.51 -16.57
C GLY A 2 2.90 5.19 -15.64
N PHE A 3 2.81 5.56 -14.37
CA PHE A 3 3.83 5.29 -13.34
C PHE A 3 3.20 4.62 -12.11
N ALA A 4 4.01 3.88 -11.35
CA ALA A 4 3.61 3.32 -10.05
C ALA A 4 3.75 4.40 -8.96
N ALA A 5 2.78 4.49 -8.05
CA ALA A 5 2.77 5.49 -6.99
C ALA A 5 2.09 4.99 -5.71
N ASN A 6 2.57 5.47 -4.57
CA ASN A 6 1.85 5.40 -3.30
C ASN A 6 0.72 6.42 -3.33
N VAL A 7 -0.48 6.06 -2.85
CA VAL A 7 -1.60 7.01 -2.80
C VAL A 7 -1.84 7.40 -1.35
N LEU A 8 -1.71 8.69 -1.05
CA LEU A 8 -2.04 9.26 0.25
C LEU A 8 -3.44 9.87 0.21
N LYS A 9 -4.32 9.42 1.08
CA LYS A 9 -5.67 9.95 1.27
C LYS A 9 -5.60 11.16 2.18
N VAL A 10 -5.93 12.33 1.63
CA VAL A 10 -5.88 13.61 2.34
C VAL A 10 -7.31 14.04 2.65
N MET A 11 -7.72 13.90 3.91
CA MET A 11 -9.05 14.32 4.35
C MET A 11 -9.08 15.81 4.62
N ILE A 12 -10.06 16.50 4.03
CA ILE A 12 -10.35 17.91 4.28
C ILE A 12 -11.52 17.98 5.26
N SER A 13 -11.24 18.48 6.45
CA SER A 13 -12.19 18.67 7.53
C SER A 13 -12.52 20.16 7.65
N SER A 14 -13.79 20.52 7.54
CA SER A 14 -14.16 21.93 7.65
C SER A 14 -15.65 22.14 7.97
N PRO A 15 -16.00 23.29 8.57
CA PRO A 15 -17.39 23.72 8.71
C PRO A 15 -18.04 24.08 7.36
N GLY A 16 -19.33 24.41 7.40
CA GLY A 16 -20.14 24.56 6.19
C GLY A 16 -19.89 25.82 5.35
N ASP A 17 -19.20 26.82 5.90
CA ASP A 17 -18.90 28.14 5.32
C ASP A 17 -17.59 28.18 4.52
N THR A 18 -16.78 27.13 4.53
CA THR A 18 -15.43 27.14 3.93
C THR A 18 -15.39 26.54 2.52
N ALA A 19 -16.38 26.84 1.67
CA ALA A 19 -16.52 26.18 0.37
C ALA A 19 -15.35 26.53 -0.58
N ASP A 20 -14.94 27.79 -0.59
CA ASP A 20 -13.87 28.27 -1.46
C ASP A 20 -12.49 27.75 -1.00
N GLU A 21 -12.28 27.61 0.30
CA GLU A 21 -11.08 27.01 0.89
C GLU A 21 -10.95 25.54 0.51
N VAL A 22 -12.04 24.77 0.60
CA VAL A 22 -12.03 23.35 0.21
C VAL A 22 -11.63 23.21 -1.25
N GLU A 23 -12.13 24.06 -2.14
CA GLU A 23 -11.75 24.05 -3.56
C GLU A 23 -10.31 24.54 -3.80
N ALA A 24 -9.84 25.54 -3.04
CA ALA A 24 -8.45 25.99 -3.08
C ALA A 24 -7.49 24.87 -2.66
N VAL A 25 -7.81 24.14 -1.58
CA VAL A 25 -7.03 22.98 -1.12
C VAL A 25 -7.03 21.86 -2.15
N LYS A 26 -8.19 21.48 -2.70
CA LYS A 26 -8.26 20.45 -3.77
C LYS A 26 -7.41 20.84 -4.98
N SER A 27 -7.50 22.10 -5.41
CA SER A 27 -6.73 22.64 -6.52
C SER A 27 -5.22 22.62 -6.23
N ALA A 28 -4.82 22.95 -5.00
CA ALA A 28 -3.43 22.92 -4.56
C ALA A 28 -2.84 21.50 -4.58
N LEU A 29 -3.60 20.51 -4.07
CA LEU A 29 -3.23 19.09 -4.08
C LEU A 29 -3.17 18.54 -5.52
N GLN A 30 -4.14 18.88 -6.36
CA GLN A 30 -4.13 18.52 -7.78
C GLN A 30 -2.94 19.14 -8.52
N GLY A 31 -2.64 20.40 -8.29
CA GLY A 31 -1.46 21.08 -8.84
C GLY A 31 -0.16 20.46 -8.34
N TRP A 32 -0.12 19.96 -7.09
CA TRP A 32 1.02 19.22 -6.57
C TRP A 32 1.18 17.91 -7.33
N ASN A 33 0.11 17.14 -7.52
CA ASN A 33 0.13 15.91 -8.30
C ASN A 33 0.66 16.15 -9.72
N GLY A 34 0.17 17.19 -10.40
CA GLY A 34 0.60 17.53 -11.76
C GLY A 34 2.07 17.94 -11.88
N SER A 35 2.69 18.43 -10.80
CA SER A 35 4.08 18.90 -10.80
C SER A 35 5.08 17.92 -10.18
N ARG A 36 4.64 17.04 -9.27
CA ARG A 36 5.52 16.23 -8.41
C ARG A 36 5.23 14.74 -8.44
N ALA A 37 4.02 14.29 -8.78
CA ALA A 37 3.59 12.93 -8.47
C ALA A 37 4.49 11.84 -9.05
N GLU A 38 4.91 11.98 -10.32
CA GLU A 38 5.76 10.99 -10.99
C GLU A 38 7.16 10.92 -10.34
N ASN A 39 7.77 12.07 -10.06
CA ASN A 39 9.10 12.14 -9.45
C ASN A 39 9.08 11.69 -7.98
N ALA A 40 8.02 12.03 -7.25
CA ALA A 40 7.83 11.63 -5.85
C ALA A 40 7.24 10.22 -5.71
N GLN A 41 6.87 9.58 -6.83
CA GLN A 41 6.15 8.31 -6.86
C GLN A 41 4.98 8.27 -5.87
N THR A 42 4.27 9.39 -5.73
CA THR A 42 3.22 9.61 -4.74
C THR A 42 2.09 10.40 -5.36
N VAL A 43 0.84 10.03 -5.08
CA VAL A 43 -0.36 10.74 -5.52
C VAL A 43 -1.18 11.12 -4.30
N LEU A 44 -1.61 12.37 -4.24
CA LEU A 44 -2.50 12.89 -3.21
C LEU A 44 -3.94 12.73 -3.66
N LEU A 45 -4.73 11.98 -2.90
CA LEU A 45 -6.16 11.79 -3.15
C LEU A 45 -6.96 12.65 -2.15
N PRO A 46 -7.45 13.83 -2.54
CA PRO A 46 -8.31 14.64 -1.67
C PRO A 46 -9.62 13.92 -1.37
N ARG A 47 -10.05 13.98 -0.12
CA ARG A 47 -11.31 13.41 0.37
C ARG A 47 -12.08 14.47 1.13
N PHE A 48 -13.38 14.60 0.88
CA PHE A 48 -14.25 15.54 1.56
C PHE A 48 -15.63 14.94 1.82
N TRP A 49 -16.15 15.10 3.03
CA TRP A 49 -17.35 14.37 3.45
C TRP A 49 -18.59 14.61 2.57
N LYS A 50 -18.79 15.83 2.06
CA LYS A 50 -19.97 16.13 1.22
C LYS A 50 -19.95 15.39 -0.12
N THR A 51 -18.77 15.00 -0.61
CA THR A 51 -18.58 14.38 -1.93
C THR A 51 -18.22 12.91 -1.85
N ASP A 52 -17.53 12.50 -0.80
CA ASP A 52 -16.89 11.18 -0.70
C ASP A 52 -17.50 10.27 0.36
N ALA A 53 -18.31 10.80 1.28
CA ALA A 53 -19.05 9.97 2.22
C ALA A 53 -20.27 9.34 1.53
N VAL A 54 -20.44 8.04 1.71
CA VAL A 54 -21.62 7.29 1.26
C VAL A 54 -22.68 7.38 2.34
N PRO A 55 -23.88 7.91 2.05
CA PRO A 55 -24.97 7.99 3.02
C PRO A 55 -25.31 6.61 3.58
N GLN A 56 -25.17 6.47 4.90
CA GLN A 56 -25.43 5.25 5.63
C GLN A 56 -26.02 5.59 7.00
N MET A 57 -26.75 4.67 7.61
CA MET A 57 -27.18 4.79 9.00
C MET A 57 -26.13 4.12 9.91
N ASP A 58 -25.76 4.79 10.99
CA ASP A 58 -24.85 4.26 12.02
C ASP A 58 -25.43 4.49 13.42
N ALA A 59 -25.05 3.63 14.36
CA ALA A 59 -25.46 3.76 15.76
C ALA A 59 -24.97 5.06 16.41
N ASN A 60 -23.85 5.61 15.92
CA ASN A 60 -23.25 6.87 16.38
C ASN A 60 -23.63 8.06 15.48
N GLY A 61 -24.71 7.94 14.70
CA GLY A 61 -25.24 9.01 13.85
C GLY A 61 -24.38 9.34 12.62
N GLY A 62 -24.67 10.47 11.97
CA GLY A 62 -24.01 10.86 10.72
C GLY A 62 -22.51 11.11 10.85
N GLN A 63 -22.06 11.65 12.00
CA GLN A 63 -20.63 11.86 12.24
C GLN A 63 -19.86 10.53 12.36
N GLY A 64 -20.47 9.50 12.98
CA GLY A 64 -19.87 8.16 13.05
C GLY A 64 -19.61 7.54 11.67
N VAL A 65 -20.50 7.78 10.71
CA VAL A 65 -20.33 7.36 9.31
C VAL A 65 -19.16 8.10 8.67
N ILE A 66 -19.08 9.42 8.82
CA ILE A 66 -17.99 10.24 8.25
C ILE A 66 -16.64 9.80 8.83
N ASN A 67 -16.58 9.62 10.15
CA ASN A 67 -15.37 9.21 10.84
C ASN A 67 -14.86 7.85 10.33
N SER A 68 -15.73 6.84 10.28
CA SER A 68 -15.34 5.49 9.86
C SER A 68 -14.98 5.40 8.37
N GLN A 69 -15.67 6.14 7.51
CA GLN A 69 -15.42 6.08 6.07
C GLN A 69 -14.24 6.94 5.60
N LEU A 70 -13.95 8.05 6.30
CA LEU A 70 -13.01 9.05 5.79
C LEU A 70 -11.89 9.36 6.76
N VAL A 71 -12.17 9.62 8.03
CA VAL A 71 -11.12 10.02 9.01
C VAL A 71 -10.23 8.85 9.36
N ASP A 72 -10.82 7.68 9.61
CA ASP A 72 -10.08 6.46 9.96
C ASP A 72 -9.25 5.95 8.78
N ASP A 73 -9.71 6.18 7.56
CA ASP A 73 -9.06 5.77 6.31
C ASP A 73 -8.09 6.83 5.74
N ALA A 74 -8.02 8.03 6.33
CA ALA A 74 -7.11 9.08 5.88
C ALA A 74 -5.67 8.86 6.35
N ASP A 75 -4.70 9.27 5.53
CA ASP A 75 -3.29 9.33 5.89
C ASP A 75 -2.91 10.69 6.48
N ILE A 76 -3.55 11.77 6.00
CA ILE A 76 -3.33 13.16 6.42
C ILE A 76 -4.69 13.83 6.61
N VAL A 77 -4.83 14.66 7.65
CA VAL A 77 -6.03 15.48 7.88
C VAL A 77 -5.68 16.96 7.83
N LEU A 78 -6.42 17.70 7.00
CA LEU A 78 -6.34 19.15 6.88
C LEU A 78 -7.64 19.73 7.46
N ALA A 79 -7.54 20.47 8.57
CA ALA A 79 -8.68 21.13 9.19
C ALA A 79 -8.66 22.63 8.91
N LEU A 80 -9.79 23.16 8.40
CA LEU A 80 -9.92 24.54 7.95
C LEU A 80 -11.07 25.22 8.68
N PHE A 81 -10.84 26.43 9.19
CA PHE A 81 -11.85 27.26 9.82
C PHE A 81 -11.83 28.67 9.28
N ASP A 82 -12.99 29.17 8.84
CA ASP A 82 -13.21 30.59 8.55
C ASP A 82 -13.85 31.28 9.76
N SER A 83 -15.16 31.52 9.72
CA SER A 83 -15.86 32.35 10.71
C SER A 83 -16.75 31.52 11.65
N ARG A 84 -16.86 30.20 11.43
CA ARG A 84 -17.67 29.28 12.21
C ARG A 84 -16.88 28.11 12.78
N LEU A 85 -17.37 27.57 13.90
CA LEU A 85 -16.85 26.34 14.50
C LEU A 85 -17.62 25.11 13.99
N GLY A 86 -18.92 25.25 13.75
CA GLY A 86 -19.79 24.17 13.31
C GLY A 86 -20.67 23.58 14.41
N GLN A 87 -21.38 22.51 14.04
CA GLN A 87 -22.36 21.87 14.91
C GLN A 87 -21.67 20.88 15.85
N ALA A 88 -22.04 20.95 17.14
CA ALA A 88 -21.58 20.01 18.15
C ALA A 88 -22.03 18.59 17.82
N THR A 89 -21.20 17.63 18.21
CA THR A 89 -21.51 16.20 18.12
C THR A 89 -21.79 15.66 19.51
N ASP A 90 -22.10 14.38 19.61
CA ASP A 90 -22.29 13.73 20.92
C ASP A 90 -20.99 13.73 21.75
N SER A 91 -19.83 13.86 21.10
CA SER A 91 -18.51 13.71 21.72
C SER A 91 -17.63 14.96 21.69
N ALA A 92 -17.95 15.97 20.86
CA ALA A 92 -17.09 17.13 20.67
C ALA A 92 -17.86 18.44 20.43
N VAL A 93 -17.14 19.56 20.58
CA VAL A 93 -17.68 20.91 20.38
C VAL A 93 -18.05 21.21 18.92
N SER A 94 -17.47 20.47 17.97
CA SER A 94 -17.95 20.37 16.59
C SER A 94 -17.51 19.08 15.90
N GLY A 95 -18.13 18.76 14.77
CA GLY A 95 -17.69 17.64 13.90
C GLY A 95 -16.22 17.75 13.52
N THR A 96 -15.78 18.90 13.00
CA THR A 96 -14.37 19.17 12.67
C THR A 96 -13.44 19.01 13.88
N ALA A 97 -13.88 19.41 15.09
CA ALA A 97 -13.11 19.20 16.30
C ALA A 97 -12.94 17.71 16.65
N GLU A 98 -14.01 16.91 16.50
CA GLU A 98 -13.95 15.46 16.70
C GLU A 98 -12.97 14.78 15.72
N GLU A 99 -12.99 15.22 14.46
CA GLU A 99 -12.12 14.70 13.41
C GLU A 99 -10.63 15.00 13.69
N ILE A 100 -10.32 16.21 14.16
CA ILE A 100 -8.97 16.62 14.59
C ILE A 100 -8.49 15.73 15.74
N GLU A 101 -9.30 15.60 16.80
CA GLU A 101 -8.90 14.85 18.00
C GLU A 101 -8.71 13.36 17.69
N ARG A 102 -9.59 12.77 16.88
CA ARG A 102 -9.52 11.37 16.46
C ARG A 102 -8.29 11.08 15.60
N ALA A 103 -7.97 11.96 14.65
CA ALA A 103 -6.80 11.80 13.79
C ALA A 103 -5.50 11.98 14.56
N ALA A 104 -5.42 12.99 15.43
CA ALA A 104 -4.26 13.22 16.29
C ALA A 104 -4.03 12.07 17.27
N ALA A 105 -5.09 11.54 17.88
CA ALA A 105 -5.00 10.37 18.76
C ALA A 105 -4.51 9.11 18.03
N SER A 106 -4.73 9.02 16.73
CA SER A 106 -4.25 7.93 15.86
C SER A 106 -2.82 8.15 15.35
N GLY A 107 -2.15 9.23 15.76
CA GLY A 107 -0.78 9.55 15.35
C GLY A 107 -0.65 10.04 13.90
N LYS A 108 -1.76 10.42 13.26
CA LYS A 108 -1.78 10.93 11.89
C LYS A 108 -1.33 12.39 11.85
N PRO A 109 -0.65 12.86 10.80
CA PRO A 109 -0.43 14.29 10.57
C PRO A 109 -1.77 15.03 10.51
N VAL A 110 -1.92 16.04 11.37
CA VAL A 110 -3.09 16.93 11.40
C VAL A 110 -2.62 18.36 11.28
N HIS A 111 -3.05 19.05 10.23
CA HIS A 111 -2.74 20.46 10.01
C HIS A 111 -4.00 21.28 10.17
N VAL A 112 -3.98 22.25 11.09
CA VAL A 112 -5.14 23.09 11.41
C VAL A 112 -4.83 24.53 11.02
N TRP A 113 -5.69 25.13 10.19
CA TRP A 113 -5.58 26.53 9.81
C TRP A 113 -6.86 27.33 10.08
N PHE A 114 -6.68 28.57 10.52
CA PHE A 114 -7.75 29.54 10.74
C PHE A 114 -7.61 30.73 9.78
N SER A 115 -8.71 31.21 9.23
CA SER A 115 -8.72 32.43 8.42
C SER A 115 -8.32 33.64 9.27
N ASP A 116 -7.50 34.52 8.67
CA ASP A 116 -7.22 35.87 9.15
C ASP A 116 -7.87 36.92 8.23
N GLU A 117 -8.77 36.50 7.34
CA GLU A 117 -9.51 37.40 6.47
C GLU A 117 -10.49 38.28 7.25
N PRO A 118 -10.86 39.45 6.70
CA PRO A 118 -11.87 40.31 7.31
C PRO A 118 -13.22 39.58 7.43
N VAL A 119 -13.68 39.40 8.67
CA VAL A 119 -14.99 38.79 8.96
C VAL A 119 -16.14 39.67 8.43
N ASP A 120 -17.13 39.05 7.78
CA ASP A 120 -18.35 39.73 7.32
C ASP A 120 -19.06 40.42 8.49
N ARG A 121 -19.57 41.63 8.26
CA ARG A 121 -20.36 42.40 9.23
C ARG A 121 -21.62 41.67 9.71
N ASN A 122 -22.15 40.76 8.89
CA ASN A 122 -23.32 39.94 9.18
C ASN A 122 -22.97 38.55 9.71
N ALA A 123 -21.69 38.27 9.99
CA ALA A 123 -21.27 36.99 10.53
C ALA A 123 -21.95 36.70 11.88
N ASP A 124 -22.15 35.42 12.16
CA ASP A 124 -22.72 34.97 13.44
C ASP A 124 -21.68 35.15 14.56
N LEU A 125 -21.83 36.23 15.32
CA LEU A 125 -20.91 36.58 16.41
C LEU A 125 -20.83 35.50 17.51
N LYS A 126 -21.86 34.66 17.68
CA LYS A 126 -21.82 33.56 18.65
C LYS A 126 -20.95 32.42 18.15
N GLU A 127 -21.06 32.06 16.88
CA GLU A 127 -20.18 31.07 16.25
C GLU A 127 -18.73 31.55 16.25
N LEU A 128 -18.49 32.83 15.97
CA LEU A 128 -17.16 33.41 16.00
C LEU A 128 -16.53 33.38 17.40
N ASP A 129 -17.33 33.66 18.45
CA ASP A 129 -16.85 33.54 19.84
C ASP A 129 -16.53 32.09 20.23
N ARG A 130 -17.37 31.12 19.80
CA ARG A 130 -17.10 29.68 19.97
C ARG A 130 -15.81 29.28 19.27
N LEU A 131 -15.60 29.72 18.03
CA LEU A 131 -14.40 29.43 17.26
C LEU A 131 -13.14 30.01 17.93
N ARG A 132 -13.21 31.26 18.42
CA ARG A 132 -12.09 31.89 19.14
C ARG A 132 -11.72 31.16 20.43
N LYS A 133 -12.70 30.63 21.17
CA LYS A 133 -12.45 29.80 22.36
C LYS A 133 -11.79 28.49 21.98
N PHE A 134 -12.33 27.79 20.99
CA PHE A 134 -11.79 26.54 20.49
C PHE A 134 -10.35 26.69 19.97
N ARG A 135 -10.06 27.76 19.22
CA ARG A 135 -8.69 28.08 18.77
C ARG A 135 -7.71 28.16 19.95
N LYS A 136 -8.06 28.88 21.02
CA LYS A 136 -7.19 28.98 22.21
C LYS A 136 -6.95 27.63 22.87
N GLU A 137 -7.98 26.79 22.97
CA GLU A 137 -7.86 25.44 23.51
C GLU A 137 -6.95 24.54 22.66
N LEU A 138 -6.98 24.72 21.34
CA LEU A 138 -6.10 24.01 20.41
C LEU A 138 -4.65 24.53 20.43
N GLU A 139 -4.44 25.82 20.66
CA GLU A 139 -3.09 26.44 20.75
C GLU A 139 -2.29 25.83 21.91
N ASP A 140 -2.97 25.37 22.98
CA ASP A 140 -2.35 24.65 24.10
C ASP A 140 -1.92 23.21 23.72
N LYS A 141 -2.52 22.63 22.67
CA LYS A 141 -2.28 21.24 22.23
C LYS A 141 -1.26 21.13 21.10
N GLY A 142 -1.06 22.19 20.30
CA GLY A 142 -0.18 22.14 19.14
C GLY A 142 0.00 23.46 18.41
N LEU A 143 0.87 23.44 17.39
CA LEU A 143 1.10 24.59 16.53
C LEU A 143 -0.03 24.73 15.50
N LEU A 144 -0.74 25.85 15.54
CA LEU A 144 -1.81 26.15 14.59
C LEU A 144 -1.32 27.12 13.52
N GLY A 145 -1.85 26.97 12.31
CA GLY A 145 -1.63 27.88 11.21
C GLY A 145 -2.72 28.95 11.10
N VAL A 146 -2.41 30.01 10.38
CA VAL A 146 -3.39 30.98 9.87
C VAL A 146 -3.23 31.12 8.36
N TYR A 147 -4.24 31.57 7.64
CA TYR A 147 -4.13 31.96 6.22
C TYR A 147 -4.75 33.33 5.99
N ALA A 148 -4.09 34.14 5.14
CA ALA A 148 -4.51 35.50 4.84
C ALA A 148 -5.50 35.58 3.66
N ASP A 149 -5.45 34.61 2.76
CA ASP A 149 -6.35 34.43 1.63
C ASP A 149 -6.21 32.99 1.06
N LEU A 150 -7.00 32.67 0.03
CA LEU A 150 -6.99 31.34 -0.60
C LEU A 150 -5.65 30.96 -1.27
N ASN A 151 -4.87 31.93 -1.77
CA ASN A 151 -3.57 31.65 -2.39
C ASN A 151 -2.52 31.32 -1.32
N ASP A 152 -2.54 32.06 -0.21
CA ASP A 152 -1.71 31.79 0.96
C ASP A 152 -2.06 30.42 1.57
N LEU A 153 -3.35 30.10 1.68
CA LEU A 153 -3.80 28.77 2.11
C LEU A 153 -3.25 27.67 1.17
N ALA A 154 -3.39 27.84 -0.14
CA ALA A 154 -2.89 26.88 -1.12
C ALA A 154 -1.37 26.68 -1.01
N TYR A 155 -0.61 27.76 -0.78
CA TYR A 155 0.83 27.69 -0.56
C TYR A 155 1.18 26.89 0.71
N LYS A 156 0.54 27.21 1.83
CA LYS A 156 0.76 26.55 3.13
C LYS A 156 0.41 25.07 3.11
N VAL A 157 -0.70 24.70 2.46
CA VAL A 157 -1.07 23.29 2.26
C VAL A 157 0.00 22.55 1.49
N ARG A 158 0.56 23.14 0.42
CA ARG A 158 1.63 22.50 -0.35
C ARG A 158 2.89 22.30 0.48
N GLU A 159 3.29 23.27 1.28
CA GLU A 159 4.45 23.14 2.18
C GLU A 159 4.23 22.03 3.22
N ALA A 160 3.05 22.00 3.85
CA ALA A 160 2.70 20.98 4.84
C ALA A 160 2.77 19.57 4.25
N ILE A 161 2.15 19.36 3.09
CA ILE A 161 2.17 18.07 2.41
C ILE A 161 3.59 17.65 2.00
N GLU A 162 4.40 18.59 1.51
CA GLU A 162 5.79 18.30 1.15
C GLU A 162 6.59 17.85 2.39
N SER A 163 6.37 18.49 3.53
CA SER A 163 6.94 18.09 4.81
C SER A 163 6.49 16.68 5.22
N ASP A 164 5.20 16.38 5.15
CA ASP A 164 4.66 15.07 5.52
C ASP A 164 5.22 13.94 4.66
N ILE A 165 5.26 14.13 3.34
CA ILE A 165 5.82 13.14 2.40
C ILE A 165 7.29 12.88 2.72
N SER A 166 8.06 13.94 3.02
CA SER A 166 9.48 13.81 3.35
C SER A 166 9.73 13.01 4.64
N CYS A 167 8.82 13.10 5.61
CA CYS A 167 8.91 12.39 6.89
C CYS A 167 8.34 10.96 6.85
N SER A 168 7.42 10.67 5.93
CA SER A 168 6.62 9.44 5.94
C SER A 168 7.38 8.17 5.52
N GLY A 169 8.55 8.29 4.88
CA GLY A 169 9.39 7.14 4.54
C GLY A 169 8.69 6.08 3.66
N LEU A 170 7.80 6.50 2.76
CA LEU A 170 6.84 5.66 2.01
C LEU A 170 7.46 4.54 1.14
N GLY A 171 8.79 4.50 1.00
CA GLY A 171 9.49 3.50 0.18
C GLY A 171 9.17 3.61 -1.31
N ALA A 172 9.71 2.67 -2.10
CA ALA A 172 9.33 2.55 -3.51
C ALA A 172 7.94 1.91 -3.61
N PRO A 173 7.00 2.47 -4.41
CA PRO A 173 5.68 1.88 -4.55
C PRO A 173 5.78 0.50 -5.19
N SER A 174 5.09 -0.47 -4.59
CA SER A 174 4.87 -1.79 -5.19
C SER A 174 3.47 -1.83 -5.80
N VAL A 175 3.37 -2.22 -7.06
CA VAL A 175 2.06 -2.40 -7.71
C VAL A 175 1.60 -3.83 -7.46
N VAL A 176 0.81 -4.03 -6.41
CA VAL A 176 0.09 -5.30 -6.22
C VAL A 176 -1.10 -5.31 -7.20
N ARG A 177 -0.92 -5.94 -8.36
CA ARG A 177 -2.01 -6.10 -9.34
C ARG A 177 -2.92 -7.23 -8.87
N LYS A 178 -4.14 -6.89 -8.44
CA LYS A 178 -5.18 -7.86 -8.08
C LYS A 178 -5.41 -8.83 -9.26
N GLY A 179 -5.13 -10.12 -9.05
CA GLY A 179 -5.35 -11.20 -10.01
C GLY A 179 -4.09 -11.84 -10.63
N GLU A 180 -2.90 -11.33 -10.33
CA GLU A 180 -1.65 -12.04 -10.59
C GLU A 180 -1.21 -12.77 -9.32
N HIS A 181 -0.79 -14.02 -9.46
CA HIS A 181 -0.33 -14.89 -8.38
C HIS A 181 1.09 -15.36 -8.70
N ALA A 182 1.82 -15.86 -7.70
CA ALA A 182 3.04 -16.58 -7.98
C ALA A 182 2.70 -17.86 -8.75
N MET A 183 3.60 -18.32 -9.62
CA MET A 183 3.39 -19.56 -10.37
C MET A 183 4.59 -20.49 -10.22
N PRO A 184 4.86 -21.01 -9.01
CA PRO A 184 5.88 -22.02 -8.82
C PRO A 184 5.59 -23.28 -9.65
N ARG A 185 6.61 -23.77 -10.34
CA ARG A 185 6.57 -24.99 -11.14
C ARG A 185 7.87 -25.76 -10.99
N VAL A 186 7.77 -27.07 -11.07
CA VAL A 186 8.92 -27.96 -11.08
C VAL A 186 8.95 -28.74 -12.38
N ARG A 187 10.15 -28.93 -12.94
CA ARG A 187 10.37 -29.76 -14.13
C ARG A 187 11.73 -30.44 -14.07
N VAL A 188 11.88 -31.55 -14.77
CA VAL A 188 13.19 -32.21 -14.94
C VAL A 188 13.76 -31.83 -16.31
N GLU A 189 14.95 -31.25 -16.30
CA GLU A 189 15.76 -31.08 -17.49
C GLU A 189 16.77 -32.21 -17.61
N LYS A 190 17.00 -32.67 -18.84
CA LYS A 190 18.04 -33.67 -19.15
C LYS A 190 18.96 -33.13 -20.21
N ARG A 191 20.26 -33.26 -19.96
CA ARG A 191 21.31 -32.93 -20.92
C ARG A 191 22.17 -34.17 -21.15
N ARG A 192 22.27 -34.57 -22.42
CA ARG A 192 23.11 -35.71 -22.83
C ARG A 192 24.42 -35.18 -23.38
N GLU A 193 25.52 -35.59 -22.77
CA GLU A 193 26.86 -35.20 -23.19
C GLU A 193 27.67 -36.43 -23.60
N GLN A 194 28.51 -36.30 -24.62
CA GLN A 194 29.42 -37.37 -25.02
C GLN A 194 30.56 -37.44 -23.99
N SER A 195 30.56 -38.49 -23.18
CA SER A 195 31.52 -38.68 -22.08
C SER A 195 32.73 -39.52 -22.48
N GLY A 196 32.78 -40.03 -23.70
CA GLY A 196 33.96 -40.70 -24.25
C GLY A 196 33.65 -41.62 -25.42
N VAL A 197 34.51 -42.62 -25.60
CA VAL A 197 34.41 -43.65 -26.63
C VAL A 197 34.68 -45.01 -25.98
N ASP A 198 33.93 -46.04 -26.34
CA ASP A 198 34.15 -47.39 -25.83
C ASP A 198 35.35 -48.08 -26.50
N ARG A 199 35.69 -49.30 -26.04
CA ARG A 199 36.81 -50.09 -26.58
C ARG A 199 36.64 -50.48 -28.05
N ARG A 200 35.47 -50.28 -28.65
CA ARG A 200 35.11 -50.59 -30.04
C ARG A 200 34.97 -49.32 -30.90
N GLY A 201 35.27 -48.13 -30.36
CA GLY A 201 35.16 -46.87 -31.10
C GLY A 201 33.76 -46.25 -31.08
N ALA A 202 32.79 -46.81 -30.34
CA ALA A 202 31.45 -46.26 -30.27
C ALA A 202 31.36 -45.11 -29.24
N PRO A 203 30.66 -43.99 -29.56
CA PRO A 203 30.48 -42.89 -28.61
C PRO A 203 29.74 -43.33 -27.34
N LYS A 204 30.33 -43.02 -26.18
CA LYS A 204 29.65 -43.12 -24.87
C LYS A 204 29.01 -41.79 -24.52
N PHE A 205 27.83 -41.87 -23.92
CA PHE A 205 27.09 -40.71 -23.48
C PHE A 205 26.76 -40.82 -22.00
N THR A 206 26.80 -39.69 -21.32
CA THR A 206 26.28 -39.52 -19.96
C THR A 206 25.10 -38.57 -20.01
N THR A 207 24.01 -38.92 -19.33
CA THR A 207 22.84 -38.06 -19.18
C THR A 207 22.90 -37.42 -17.80
N HIS A 208 22.90 -36.10 -17.76
CA HIS A 208 22.78 -35.31 -16.55
C HIS A 208 21.32 -34.88 -16.41
N SER A 209 20.71 -35.18 -15.26
CA SER A 209 19.36 -34.76 -14.92
C SER A 209 19.42 -33.64 -13.90
N THR A 210 18.57 -32.63 -14.05
CA THR A 210 18.46 -31.49 -13.14
C THR A 210 16.99 -31.23 -12.85
N LEU A 211 16.63 -31.14 -11.58
CA LEU A 211 15.34 -30.63 -11.16
C LEU A 211 15.41 -29.10 -11.20
N VAL A 212 14.52 -28.47 -11.97
CA VAL A 212 14.39 -27.02 -12.06
C VAL A 212 13.12 -26.61 -11.34
N LEU A 213 13.26 -25.80 -10.31
CA LEU A 213 12.17 -25.10 -9.63
C LEU A 213 12.15 -23.66 -10.17
N GLU A 214 11.04 -23.24 -10.75
CA GLU A 214 10.92 -21.92 -11.39
C GLU A 214 9.64 -21.22 -10.94
N ASN A 215 9.68 -19.90 -10.82
CA ASN A 215 8.47 -19.09 -10.69
C ASN A 215 8.14 -18.46 -12.04
N LYS A 216 7.05 -18.90 -12.68
CA LYS A 216 6.61 -18.39 -13.99
C LYS A 216 5.84 -17.07 -13.91
N SER A 217 5.56 -16.56 -12.72
CA SER A 217 4.91 -15.26 -12.58
C SER A 217 5.82 -14.18 -13.15
N GLN A 218 5.23 -13.20 -13.83
CA GLN A 218 5.95 -12.03 -14.35
C GLN A 218 6.13 -10.95 -13.28
N HIS A 219 5.34 -11.00 -12.20
CA HIS A 219 5.21 -9.87 -11.28
C HIS A 219 5.12 -10.26 -9.80
N VAL A 220 4.79 -11.51 -9.46
CA VAL A 220 4.58 -11.93 -8.06
C VAL A 220 5.68 -12.89 -7.59
N THR A 221 6.30 -12.56 -6.47
CA THR A 221 7.26 -13.43 -5.74
C THR A 221 6.49 -14.51 -5.00
N ALA A 222 6.97 -15.76 -5.02
CA ALA A 222 6.52 -16.78 -4.08
C ALA A 222 7.34 -16.65 -2.81
N GLU A 223 6.75 -16.13 -1.73
CA GLU A 223 7.46 -15.87 -0.47
C GLU A 223 7.52 -17.12 0.40
N GLN A 224 8.66 -17.32 1.07
CA GLN A 224 8.92 -18.45 1.96
C GLN A 224 8.56 -19.81 1.34
N LEU A 225 8.82 -19.96 0.05
CA LEU A 225 8.51 -21.18 -0.68
C LEU A 225 9.29 -22.36 -0.12
N THR A 226 8.58 -23.45 0.12
CA THR A 226 9.14 -24.75 0.49
C THR A 226 8.77 -25.80 -0.56
N MET A 227 9.70 -26.72 -0.81
CA MET A 227 9.51 -27.82 -1.75
C MET A 227 9.76 -29.16 -1.05
N ASP A 228 8.74 -30.03 -1.06
CA ASP A 228 8.88 -31.45 -0.74
C ASP A 228 8.89 -32.26 -2.05
N PRO A 229 10.06 -32.78 -2.47
CA PRO A 229 10.19 -33.53 -3.72
C PRO A 229 9.63 -34.96 -3.63
N GLY A 230 9.05 -35.35 -2.49
CA GLY A 230 8.54 -36.70 -2.24
C GLY A 230 9.64 -37.68 -1.81
N VAL A 231 9.22 -38.82 -1.27
CA VAL A 231 10.13 -39.82 -0.66
C VAL A 231 11.14 -40.36 -1.67
N GLU A 232 10.72 -40.58 -2.93
CA GLU A 232 11.57 -41.15 -3.97
C GLU A 232 12.73 -40.22 -4.37
N LEU A 233 12.49 -38.90 -4.43
CA LEU A 233 13.52 -37.94 -4.86
C LEU A 233 14.31 -37.35 -3.70
N ARG A 234 13.83 -37.44 -2.45
CA ARG A 234 14.48 -36.82 -1.28
C ARG A 234 15.94 -37.23 -1.10
N GLY A 235 16.29 -38.48 -1.44
CA GLY A 235 17.67 -38.99 -1.39
C GLY A 235 18.47 -38.83 -2.68
N LEU A 236 17.84 -38.41 -3.78
CA LEU A 236 18.44 -38.31 -5.11
C LEU A 236 18.67 -36.87 -5.56
N LEU A 237 18.05 -35.92 -4.87
CA LEU A 237 18.15 -34.49 -5.10
C LEU A 237 19.30 -33.91 -4.30
N HIS A 238 20.30 -33.35 -4.98
CA HIS A 238 21.39 -32.64 -4.31
C HIS A 238 20.99 -31.18 -4.06
N ARG A 239 20.69 -30.84 -2.80
CA ARG A 239 20.40 -29.47 -2.35
C ARG A 239 21.17 -29.13 -1.08
N GLU A 240 21.68 -27.91 -0.99
CA GLU A 240 22.46 -27.45 0.17
C GLU A 240 21.60 -27.18 1.40
N SER A 241 20.34 -26.78 1.20
CA SER A 241 19.39 -26.46 2.27
C SER A 241 17.97 -26.87 1.90
N THR A 242 17.16 -27.11 2.93
CA THR A 242 15.71 -27.35 2.83
C THR A 242 14.89 -26.19 3.41
N ALA A 243 15.56 -25.08 3.74
CA ALA A 243 14.92 -23.89 4.28
C ALA A 243 13.98 -23.25 3.25
N ALA A 244 13.00 -22.49 3.77
CA ALA A 244 12.14 -21.67 2.94
C ALA A 244 12.97 -20.65 2.14
N ILE A 245 12.54 -20.38 0.92
CA ILE A 245 13.22 -19.49 -0.03
C ILE A 245 12.22 -18.56 -0.71
N ASP A 246 12.61 -17.32 -0.96
CA ASP A 246 11.80 -16.45 -1.80
C ASP A 246 12.16 -16.70 -3.27
N MET A 247 11.15 -16.93 -4.10
CA MET A 247 11.31 -17.12 -5.55
C MET A 247 10.76 -15.90 -6.30
N PRO A 248 11.62 -14.94 -6.69
CA PRO A 248 11.21 -13.76 -7.45
C PRO A 248 10.55 -14.12 -8.80
N PRO A 249 9.84 -13.18 -9.43
CA PRO A 249 9.29 -13.38 -10.77
C PRO A 249 10.34 -13.83 -11.79
N LEU A 250 9.98 -14.78 -12.65
CA LEU A 250 10.83 -15.34 -13.71
C LEU A 250 12.19 -15.89 -13.24
N SER A 251 12.30 -16.24 -11.96
CA SER A 251 13.52 -16.86 -11.40
C SER A 251 13.48 -18.39 -11.48
N GLU A 252 14.66 -19.01 -11.54
CA GLU A 252 14.83 -20.46 -11.48
C GLU A 252 15.96 -20.87 -10.52
N LEU A 253 15.75 -22.01 -9.87
CA LEU A 253 16.75 -22.73 -9.09
C LEU A 253 16.93 -24.13 -9.68
N ARG A 254 18.19 -24.57 -9.70
CA ARG A 254 18.62 -25.81 -10.36
C ARG A 254 19.27 -26.73 -9.36
N PHE A 255 18.74 -27.95 -9.26
CA PHE A 255 19.24 -28.97 -8.34
C PHE A 255 19.67 -30.22 -9.12
N PRO A 256 20.93 -30.65 -9.01
CA PRO A 256 21.38 -31.89 -9.63
C PRO A 256 20.56 -33.10 -9.15
N LEU A 257 20.17 -33.96 -10.07
CA LEU A 257 19.31 -35.12 -9.82
C LEU A 257 19.98 -36.41 -10.28
N MET A 258 20.17 -37.35 -9.36
CA MET A 258 20.81 -38.65 -9.64
C MET A 258 19.76 -39.74 -9.88
N LEU A 259 19.29 -39.85 -11.12
CA LEU A 259 18.32 -40.87 -11.51
C LEU A 259 18.99 -42.23 -11.78
N HIS A 260 18.35 -43.32 -11.35
CA HIS A 260 18.78 -44.68 -11.63
C HIS A 260 17.62 -45.53 -12.17
N MET A 261 17.94 -46.73 -12.68
CA MET A 261 16.95 -47.68 -13.15
C MET A 261 16.04 -48.15 -12.01
N GLY A 262 14.73 -48.28 -12.28
CA GLY A 262 13.73 -48.77 -11.32
C GLY A 262 12.96 -47.70 -10.53
N LEU A 263 13.16 -46.41 -10.84
CA LEU A 263 12.32 -45.32 -10.32
C LEU A 263 10.98 -45.24 -11.05
N SER A 264 9.97 -44.67 -10.38
CA SER A 264 8.68 -44.37 -10.98
C SER A 264 8.83 -43.37 -12.12
N ASP A 265 7.99 -43.46 -13.16
CA ASP A 265 8.05 -42.51 -14.28
C ASP A 265 7.62 -41.10 -13.89
N HIS A 266 6.80 -41.00 -12.85
CA HIS A 266 6.26 -39.75 -12.33
C HIS A 266 6.42 -39.69 -10.82
N VAL A 267 6.75 -38.52 -10.31
CA VAL A 267 6.74 -38.21 -8.87
C VAL A 267 5.86 -36.99 -8.63
N THR A 268 5.18 -36.97 -7.50
CA THR A 268 4.48 -35.78 -7.02
C THR A 268 5.42 -34.91 -6.19
N VAL A 269 5.56 -33.65 -6.58
CA VAL A 269 6.29 -32.63 -5.83
C VAL A 269 5.28 -31.66 -5.23
N GLU A 270 5.40 -31.43 -3.92
CA GLU A 270 4.55 -30.49 -3.18
C GLU A 270 5.29 -29.16 -3.01
N LEU A 271 4.63 -28.07 -3.36
CA LEU A 271 5.14 -26.70 -3.20
C LEU A 271 4.18 -25.92 -2.30
N ASN A 272 4.69 -25.28 -1.26
CA ASN A 272 3.93 -24.37 -0.39
C ASN A 272 4.63 -23.02 -0.34
N TRP A 273 3.89 -21.93 -0.39
CA TRP A 273 4.43 -20.57 -0.31
C TRP A 273 3.37 -19.62 0.25
N PHE A 274 3.76 -18.38 0.52
CA PHE A 274 2.85 -17.32 0.95
C PHE A 274 2.66 -16.28 -0.15
N GLU A 275 1.44 -15.76 -0.23
CA GLU A 275 1.06 -14.59 -1.03
C GLU A 275 0.21 -13.65 -0.17
N ASN A 276 0.68 -12.43 0.09
CA ASN A 276 -0.03 -11.47 0.95
C ASN A 276 -0.45 -12.06 2.31
N ASP A 277 0.46 -12.80 2.96
CA ASP A 277 0.23 -13.53 4.20
C ASP A 277 -0.82 -14.67 4.13
N GLU A 278 -1.33 -15.02 2.94
CA GLU A 278 -2.15 -16.21 2.71
C GLU A 278 -1.31 -17.38 2.22
N GLU A 279 -1.48 -18.55 2.83
CA GLU A 279 -0.80 -19.77 2.42
C GLU A 279 -1.38 -20.32 1.11
N GLN A 280 -0.50 -20.63 0.16
CA GLN A 280 -0.80 -21.20 -1.13
C GLN A 280 -0.07 -22.54 -1.29
N HIS A 281 -0.69 -23.45 -2.05
CA HIS A 281 -0.19 -24.80 -2.22
C HIS A 281 -0.43 -25.31 -3.65
N VAL A 282 0.54 -26.06 -4.19
CA VAL A 282 0.34 -26.85 -5.40
C VAL A 282 1.02 -28.21 -5.29
N SER A 283 0.25 -29.25 -5.60
CA SER A 283 0.75 -30.60 -5.83
C SER A 283 0.96 -30.81 -7.32
N GLN A 284 2.21 -31.01 -7.74
CA GLN A 284 2.56 -31.14 -9.15
C GLN A 284 3.12 -32.54 -9.47
N PRO A 285 2.51 -33.29 -10.41
CA PRO A 285 3.15 -34.46 -10.99
C PRO A 285 4.29 -34.04 -11.94
N VAL A 286 5.46 -34.62 -11.77
CA VAL A 286 6.69 -34.34 -12.52
C VAL A 286 7.16 -35.62 -13.18
N SER A 287 7.32 -35.59 -14.52
CA SER A 287 7.91 -36.71 -15.27
C SER A 287 9.41 -36.79 -15.01
N LEU A 288 9.89 -37.97 -14.63
CA LEU A 288 11.32 -38.26 -14.45
C LEU A 288 11.97 -38.80 -15.73
N PHE A 289 11.18 -39.42 -16.61
CA PHE A 289 11.65 -40.04 -17.86
C PHE A 289 11.29 -39.27 -19.12
#